data_AF-A0A8G1RFS1-F1
#
_entry.id   AF-A0A8G1RFS1-F1
#
_cell.length_a   1.000
_cell.length_b   1.000
_cell.length_c   1.000
_cell.angle_alpha   90.00
_cell.angle_beta   90.00
_cell.angle_gamma   90.00
#
_symmetry.space_group_name_H-M   'P 1'
#
loop_
_entity.id
_entity.type
_entity.pdbx_description
1 polymer ?
#
loop_
_entity_poly.entity_id
_entity_poly.type
_entity_poly.pdbx_seq_one_letter_code
_entity_poly.pdbx_strand_id
1 'polypeptide(L)'
;AIMSDFIGSNKYTITPRHTDKKLDLYQGSKNDGTTLQIYEAQPGNPNQEFVFADVGNDEYLILNLGSGTYMTANSETDAPVTGNLLPPVDQRVRWKVVPVRGGSGAYK
;
A
#
# COMPACT_ATOMS: atom_id res chain seq x y z
N ALA A 1 30.73 -1.85 1.17
CA ALA A 1 29.57 -2.77 1.06
C ALA A 1 28.37 -2.03 1.59
N ILE A 2 27.34 -1.81 0.77
CA ILE A 2 26.08 -1.22 1.24
C ILE A 2 25.42 -2.26 2.14
N MET A 3 25.43 -1.99 3.45
CA MET A 3 24.62 -2.77 4.39
C MET A 3 23.18 -2.33 4.21
N SER A 4 22.30 -3.30 3.96
CA SER A 4 20.86 -3.08 3.93
C SER A 4 20.41 -2.75 5.35
N ASP A 5 19.79 -1.58 5.56
CA ASP A 5 19.18 -1.16 6.83
C ASP A 5 17.86 -1.92 7.12
N PHE A 6 17.71 -3.13 6.58
CA PHE A 6 16.52 -3.95 6.71
C PHE A 6 16.43 -4.53 8.12
N ILE A 7 15.61 -3.92 8.97
CA ILE A 7 15.38 -4.34 10.37
C ILE A 7 14.22 -5.35 10.50
N GLY A 8 13.85 -6.02 9.40
CA GLY A 8 12.70 -6.93 9.30
C GLY A 8 11.48 -6.32 8.60
N SER A 9 10.42 -7.11 8.43
CA SER A 9 9.19 -6.71 7.74
C SER A 9 8.38 -5.72 8.58
N ASN A 10 8.75 -4.44 8.53
CA ASN A 10 7.91 -3.37 9.07
C ASN A 10 6.55 -3.44 8.37
N LYS A 11 5.53 -3.83 9.14
CA LYS A 11 4.14 -3.82 8.70
C LYS A 11 3.49 -2.51 9.12
N TYR A 12 2.72 -1.94 8.23
CA TYR A 12 2.09 -0.63 8.38
C TYR A 12 0.60 -0.75 8.18
N THR A 13 -0.15 0.14 8.83
CA THR A 13 -1.55 0.41 8.47
C THR A 13 -1.61 1.78 7.83
N ILE A 14 -2.49 1.98 6.85
CA ILE A 14 -2.72 3.27 6.20
C ILE A 14 -4.08 3.80 6.69
N THR A 15 -4.07 4.93 7.39
CA THR A 15 -5.27 5.54 7.98
C THR A 15 -5.48 6.93 7.39
N PRO A 16 -6.59 7.16 6.65
CA PRO A 16 -6.93 8.50 6.20
C PRO A 16 -7.13 9.43 7.38
N ARG A 17 -6.59 10.66 7.32
CA ARG A 17 -6.61 11.59 8.46
C ARG A 17 -8.02 11.97 8.98
N HIS A 18 -9.05 11.84 8.15
CA HIS A 18 -10.42 12.26 8.49
C HIS A 18 -11.25 11.18 9.20
N THR A 19 -10.68 10.00 9.46
CA THR A 19 -11.40 8.88 10.06
C THR A 19 -10.43 7.92 10.75
N ASP A 20 -10.90 7.17 11.74
CA ASP A 20 -10.11 6.08 12.36
C ASP A 20 -10.17 4.77 11.56
N LYS A 21 -10.91 4.76 10.44
CA LYS A 21 -10.96 3.64 9.50
C LYS A 21 -9.61 3.43 8.80
N LYS A 22 -9.39 2.22 8.30
CA LYS A 22 -8.13 1.81 7.68
C LYS A 22 -8.34 1.46 6.23
N LEU A 23 -7.29 1.63 5.43
CA LEU A 23 -7.22 1.02 4.12
C LEU A 23 -7.30 -0.50 4.28
N ASP A 24 -8.13 -1.14 3.48
CA ASP A 24 -8.52 -2.54 3.58
C ASP A 24 -8.64 -3.12 2.17
N LEU A 25 -8.03 -4.28 1.93
CA LEU A 25 -8.25 -5.03 0.69
C LEU A 25 -9.58 -5.79 0.79
N TYR A 26 -10.52 -5.50 -0.13
CA TYR A 26 -11.88 -6.03 -0.07
C TYR A 26 -11.90 -7.55 0.09
N GLN A 27 -12.45 -8.00 1.22
CA GLN A 27 -12.56 -9.42 1.61
C GLN A 27 -11.23 -10.19 1.68
N GLY A 28 -10.08 -9.52 1.62
CA GLY A 28 -8.77 -10.18 1.55
C GLY A 28 -8.58 -11.01 0.27
N SER A 29 -9.37 -10.73 -0.78
CA SER A 29 -9.34 -11.49 -2.02
C SER A 29 -7.99 -11.36 -2.71
N LYS A 30 -7.51 -12.48 -3.27
CA LYS A 30 -6.26 -12.57 -4.03
C LYS A 30 -6.44 -12.35 -5.53
N ASN A 31 -7.68 -12.17 -5.97
CA ASN A 31 -7.99 -11.99 -7.38
C ASN A 31 -7.50 -10.63 -7.86
N ASP A 32 -6.96 -10.59 -9.07
CA ASP A 32 -6.63 -9.34 -9.74
C ASP A 32 -7.89 -8.46 -9.85
N GLY A 33 -7.69 -7.16 -9.65
CA GLY A 33 -8.75 -6.17 -9.63
C GLY A 33 -9.51 -6.07 -8.31
N THR A 34 -9.09 -6.76 -7.24
CA THR A 34 -9.72 -6.63 -5.92
C THR A 34 -9.58 -5.19 -5.41
N THR A 35 -10.68 -4.50 -5.19
CA THR A 35 -10.68 -3.09 -4.77
C THR A 35 -10.09 -2.90 -3.37
N LEU A 36 -9.29 -1.83 -3.20
CA LEU A 36 -8.96 -1.28 -1.88
C LEU A 36 -10.05 -0.29 -1.44
N GLN A 37 -10.45 -0.41 -0.18
CA GLN A 37 -11.52 0.39 0.42
C GLN A 37 -11.07 0.99 1.76
N ILE A 38 -11.81 2.00 2.25
CA ILE A 38 -11.67 2.49 3.62
C ILE A 38 -12.72 1.78 4.48
N TYR A 39 -12.28 0.93 5.40
CA TYR A 39 -13.14 0.06 6.18
C TYR A 39 -12.88 0.17 7.68
N GLU A 40 -13.84 -0.30 8.48
CA GLU A 40 -13.73 -0.28 9.95
C GLU A 40 -12.42 -0.91 10.42
N ALA A 41 -11.73 -0.24 11.35
CA ALA A 41 -10.46 -0.71 11.86
C ALA A 41 -10.64 -2.03 12.62
N GLN A 42 -9.91 -3.05 12.20
CA GLN A 42 -9.94 -4.39 12.77
C GLN A 42 -8.53 -4.79 13.21
N PRO A 43 -8.22 -4.73 14.52
CA PRO A 43 -6.89 -5.07 15.03
C PRO A 43 -6.46 -6.47 14.60
N GLY A 44 -5.26 -6.58 14.02
CA GLY A 44 -4.70 -7.86 13.54
C GLY A 44 -5.33 -8.40 12.26
N ASN A 45 -6.23 -7.66 11.60
CA ASN A 45 -6.75 -8.06 10.28
C ASN A 45 -5.67 -7.86 9.20
N PRO A 46 -5.16 -8.94 8.58
CA PRO A 46 -4.10 -8.83 7.58
C PRO A 46 -4.54 -8.15 6.27
N ASN A 47 -5.85 -7.93 6.06
CA ASN A 47 -6.36 -7.14 4.94
C ASN A 47 -6.07 -5.64 5.10
N GLN A 48 -5.76 -5.21 6.33
CA GLN A 48 -5.48 -3.81 6.70
C GLN A 48 -4.01 -3.55 7.02
N GLU A 49 -3.18 -4.59 6.91
CA GLU A 49 -1.74 -4.53 7.14
C GLU A 49 -1.00 -4.61 5.80
N PHE A 50 -0.01 -3.73 5.63
CA PHE A 50 0.73 -3.57 4.40
C PHE A 50 2.23 -3.55 4.65
N VAL A 51 3.00 -4.10 3.70
CA VAL A 51 4.46 -4.05 3.71
C VAL A 51 4.92 -3.10 2.61
N PHE A 52 5.83 -2.20 2.95
CA PHE A 52 6.51 -1.31 2.00
C PHE A 52 7.88 -1.89 1.73
N ALA A 53 8.06 -2.48 0.55
CA ALA A 53 9.32 -3.06 0.12
C ALA A 53 10.02 -2.08 -0.83
N ASP A 54 11.16 -1.55 -0.38
CA ASP A 54 12.05 -0.72 -1.22
C ASP A 54 12.55 -1.55 -2.41
N VAL A 55 12.42 -1.00 -3.61
CA VAL A 55 12.86 -1.63 -4.87
C VAL A 55 13.89 -0.79 -5.62
N GLY A 56 14.47 0.22 -4.95
CA GLY A 56 15.43 1.17 -5.51
C GLY A 56 14.77 2.33 -6.25
N ASN A 57 15.57 3.33 -6.63
CA ASN A 57 15.12 4.53 -7.37
C ASN A 57 14.00 5.33 -6.69
N ASP A 58 13.99 5.37 -5.36
CA ASP A 58 12.95 6.01 -4.54
C ASP A 58 11.54 5.43 -4.75
N GLU A 59 11.45 4.16 -5.18
CA GLU A 59 10.20 3.45 -5.40
C GLU A 59 10.01 2.29 -4.42
N TYR A 60 8.75 2.01 -4.12
CA TYR A 60 8.31 0.92 -3.25
C TYR A 60 7.28 0.05 -3.96
N LEU A 61 7.32 -1.24 -3.68
CA LEU A 61 6.13 -2.09 -3.76
C LEU A 61 5.36 -1.97 -2.45
N ILE A 62 4.04 -1.87 -2.52
CA ILE A 62 3.17 -1.89 -1.35
C ILE A 62 2.35 -3.17 -1.40
N LEU A 63 2.62 -4.10 -0.50
CA LEU A 63 2.01 -5.43 -0.47
C LEU A 63 0.94 -5.48 0.60
N ASN A 64 -0.23 -6.01 0.29
CA ASN A 64 -1.17 -6.41 1.33
C ASN A 64 -0.67 -7.70 2.02
N LEU A 65 -0.62 -7.71 3.35
CA LEU A 65 -0.03 -8.81 4.12
C LEU A 65 -0.82 -10.12 3.99
N GLY A 66 -2.16 -10.06 3.95
CA GLY A 66 -3.02 -11.25 3.91
C GLY A 66 -3.05 -11.93 2.53
N SER A 67 -3.11 -11.14 1.48
CA SER A 67 -3.23 -11.65 0.10
C SER A 67 -1.88 -11.86 -0.59
N GLY A 68 -0.86 -11.05 -0.25
CA GLY A 68 0.39 -10.96 -0.99
C GLY A 68 0.29 -10.16 -2.30
N THR A 69 -0.86 -9.54 -2.58
CA THR A 69 -1.06 -8.72 -3.79
C THR A 69 -0.45 -7.33 -3.64
N TYR A 70 -0.07 -6.73 -4.76
CA TYR A 70 0.44 -5.36 -4.82
C TYR A 70 -0.69 -4.36 -4.93
N MET A 71 -0.60 -3.28 -4.16
CA MET A 71 -1.35 -2.06 -4.42
C MET A 71 -1.01 -1.56 -5.83
N THR A 72 -2.03 -1.40 -6.66
CA THR A 72 -1.88 -1.15 -8.10
C THR A 72 -2.67 0.09 -8.50
N ALA A 73 -1.99 1.05 -9.11
CA ALA A 73 -2.61 2.20 -9.74
C ALA A 73 -3.22 1.79 -11.09
N ASN A 74 -4.47 2.18 -11.34
CA ASN A 74 -5.09 1.99 -12.65
C ASN A 74 -4.73 3.14 -13.59
N SER A 75 -4.71 2.87 -14.90
CA SER A 75 -4.37 3.86 -15.95
C SER A 75 -5.45 4.88 -16.22
N GLU A 76 -6.69 4.59 -15.82
CA GLU A 76 -7.85 5.43 -16.07
C GLU A 76 -8.06 6.42 -14.92
N THR A 77 -8.45 7.65 -15.28
CA THR A 77 -8.89 8.66 -14.31
C THR A 77 -10.05 8.11 -13.48
N ASP A 78 -10.02 8.36 -12.17
CA ASP A 78 -11.03 7.94 -11.18
C ASP A 78 -11.23 6.42 -10.99
N ALA A 79 -10.40 5.59 -11.61
CA ALA A 79 -10.42 4.16 -11.33
C ALA A 79 -9.90 3.88 -9.90
N PRO A 80 -10.54 2.96 -9.16
CA PRO A 80 -10.13 2.64 -7.78
C PRO A 80 -8.72 2.05 -7.76
N VAL A 81 -7.99 2.21 -6.66
CA VAL A 81 -6.75 1.44 -6.46
C VAL A 81 -7.13 -0.02 -6.14
N THR A 82 -6.44 -0.98 -6.74
CA THR A 82 -6.74 -2.41 -6.60
C THR A 82 -5.54 -3.22 -6.13
N GLY A 83 -5.78 -4.43 -5.63
CA GLY A 83 -4.77 -5.47 -5.40
C GLY A 83 -4.63 -6.34 -6.65
N ASN A 84 -3.40 -6.53 -7.13
CA ASN A 84 -3.09 -7.43 -8.25
C ASN A 84 -1.75 -8.14 -8.01
N LEU A 85 -1.59 -9.33 -8.61
CA LEU A 85 -0.30 -10.00 -8.69
C LEU A 85 0.36 -9.75 -10.05
N LEU A 86 1.00 -8.58 -10.18
CA LEU A 86 1.71 -8.18 -11.39
C LEU A 86 3.22 -8.39 -11.26
N PRO A 87 3.97 -8.49 -12.38
CA PRO A 87 5.43 -8.48 -12.33
C PRO A 87 5.92 -7.23 -11.57
N PRO A 88 6.89 -7.34 -10.65
CA PRO A 88 7.37 -6.19 -9.89
C PRO A 88 7.76 -5.00 -10.78
N VAL A 89 8.34 -5.26 -11.95
CA VAL A 89 8.78 -4.23 -12.90
C VAL A 89 7.63 -3.47 -13.58
N ASP A 90 6.37 -3.88 -13.40
CA ASP A 90 5.21 -3.15 -13.90
C ASP A 90 5.08 -1.81 -13.15
N GLN A 91 5.05 -0.71 -13.89
CA GLN A 91 5.03 0.64 -13.32
C GLN A 91 3.78 0.90 -12.47
N ARG A 92 2.68 0.18 -12.72
CA ARG A 92 1.42 0.33 -11.96
C ARG A 92 1.54 -0.12 -10.51
N VAL A 93 2.54 -0.95 -10.18
CA VAL A 93 2.81 -1.40 -8.80
C VAL A 93 3.98 -0.68 -8.14
N ARG A 94 4.60 0.28 -8.82
CA ARG A 94 5.71 1.09 -8.32
C ARG A 94 5.19 2.40 -7.74
N TRP A 95 5.41 2.60 -6.44
CA TRP A 95 4.92 3.78 -5.71
C TRP A 95 6.08 4.62 -5.19
N LYS A 96 6.01 5.93 -5.40
CA LYS A 96 6.88 6.88 -4.68
C LYS A 96 6.19 7.32 -3.39
N VAL A 97 6.82 7.07 -2.26
CA VAL A 97 6.37 7.58 -0.96
C VAL A 97 7.14 8.86 -0.68
N VAL A 98 6.54 10.01 -0.94
CA VAL A 98 7.17 11.32 -0.72
C VAL A 98 6.76 11.84 0.65
N PRO A 99 7.67 11.94 1.63
CA PRO A 99 7.37 12.55 2.91
C PRO A 99 7.09 14.04 2.70
N VAL A 100 5.94 14.51 3.16
CA VAL A 100 5.53 15.92 3.05
C VAL A 100 6.25 16.78 4.12
N ARG A 101 7.59 16.76 4.17
CA ARG A 101 8.41 17.37 5.25
C ARG A 101 7.85 18.74 5.68
N GLY A 102 7.38 18.81 6.94
CA GLY A 102 6.49 19.85 7.49
C GLY A 102 5.37 19.28 8.38
N GLY A 103 5.09 17.98 8.27
CA GLY A 103 4.27 17.23 9.23
C GLY A 103 2.75 17.35 9.06
N SER A 104 2.24 17.97 8.00
CA SER A 104 0.79 18.14 7.83
C SER A 104 0.16 17.25 6.76
N GLY A 105 0.88 16.80 5.73
CA GLY A 105 0.27 16.00 4.65
C GLY A 105 -1.01 16.60 4.03
N ALA A 106 -1.25 17.91 4.23
CA ALA A 106 -2.46 18.63 3.84
C ALA A 106 -2.11 20.12 3.68
N TYR A 107 -2.48 20.69 2.54
CA TYR A 107 -2.60 22.14 2.33
C TYR A 107 -3.99 22.58 2.81
N LYS A 108 -4.09 23.84 3.28
CA LYS A 108 -5.34 24.51 3.67
C LYS A 108 -6.02 25.13 2.47
#